data_AF-A0A949TZX5-F1
#
_entry.id   AF-A0A949TZX5-F1
#
_cell.length_a   1.000
_cell.length_b   1.000
_cell.length_c   1.000
_cell.angle_alpha   90.00
_cell.angle_beta   90.00
_cell.angle_gamma   90.00
#
_symmetry.space_group_name_H-M   'P 1'
#
loop_
_entity.id
_entity.type
_entity.pdbx_description
1 polymer ?
#
loop_
_entity_poly.entity_id
_entity_poly.type
_entity_poly.pdbx_seq_one_letter_code
_entity_poly.pdbx_strand_id
1 'polypeptide(L)'
;MSSIVDVVAREILDSRGNPTVEADVLLESGVMGRAAVPSGASTGSREAIELRDGDAKRYLGKGVLKAVEHVNTEVSEAIIGLDASEQAFIDKTLLDLDGTENKSRLGANAMLAVSMAV
;
A
#
# COMPACT_ATOMS: atom_id res chain seq x y z
N MET A 1 -12.52 -11.89 16.08
CA MET A 1 -11.09 -12.25 15.99
C MET A 1 -10.38 -11.20 15.13
N SER A 2 -9.07 -11.05 15.30
CA SER A 2 -8.26 -10.03 14.61
C SER A 2 -7.60 -10.54 13.33
N SER A 3 -7.93 -11.75 12.86
CA SER A 3 -7.45 -12.21 11.55
C SER A 3 -7.98 -11.33 10.41
N ILE A 4 -7.08 -10.97 9.49
CA ILE A 4 -7.40 -10.27 8.25
C ILE A 4 -8.19 -11.20 7.33
N VAL A 5 -9.31 -10.73 6.80
CA VAL A 5 -10.18 -11.50 5.89
C VAL A 5 -10.31 -10.88 4.51
N ASP A 6 -10.04 -9.57 4.38
CA ASP A 6 -10.06 -8.90 3.08
C ASP A 6 -9.16 -7.65 3.10
N VAL A 7 -8.59 -7.33 1.94
CA VAL A 7 -7.73 -6.16 1.73
C VAL A 7 -8.06 -5.58 0.36
N VAL A 8 -8.47 -4.31 0.33
CA VAL A 8 -8.87 -3.63 -0.90
C VAL A 8 -8.21 -2.26 -0.99
N ALA A 9 -7.50 -2.00 -2.08
CA ALA A 9 -6.95 -0.70 -2.42
C ALA A 9 -7.67 -0.02 -3.57
N ARG A 10 -7.58 1.31 -3.58
CA ARG A 10 -8.11 2.19 -4.62
C ARG A 10 -7.23 3.41 -4.84
N GLU A 11 -7.30 3.96 -6.04
CA GLU A 11 -6.69 5.24 -6.39
C GLU A 11 -7.62 6.37 -5.92
N ILE A 12 -7.12 7.25 -5.04
CA ILE A 12 -7.80 8.48 -4.59
C ILE A 12 -6.94 9.70 -4.93
N LEU A 13 -7.39 10.91 -4.59
CA LEU A 13 -6.63 12.15 -4.80
C LEU A 13 -6.09 12.72 -3.48
N ASP A 14 -4.81 13.13 -3.50
CA ASP A 14 -4.17 13.86 -2.42
C ASP A 14 -4.62 15.33 -2.38
N SER A 15 -4.16 16.07 -1.36
CA SER A 15 -4.49 17.50 -1.17
C SER A 15 -4.02 18.43 -2.30
N ARG A 16 -3.18 17.93 -3.22
CA ARG A 16 -2.69 18.65 -4.40
C ARG A 16 -3.35 18.15 -5.69
N GLY A 17 -4.33 17.26 -5.60
CA GLY A 17 -5.03 16.67 -6.73
C GLY A 17 -4.21 15.62 -7.51
N ASN A 18 -3.13 15.08 -6.92
CA ASN A 18 -2.39 13.96 -7.52
C ASN A 18 -2.95 12.63 -7.01
N PRO A 19 -2.91 11.57 -7.83
CA PRO A 19 -3.27 10.24 -7.38
C PRO A 19 -2.44 9.76 -6.19
N THR A 20 -3.07 9.06 -5.25
CA THR A 20 -2.43 8.30 -4.18
C THR A 20 -3.21 7.03 -3.84
N VAL A 21 -2.60 6.14 -3.06
CA VAL A 21 -3.17 4.85 -2.66
C VAL A 21 -3.92 5.01 -1.34
N GLU A 22 -5.16 4.49 -1.30
CA GLU A 22 -5.91 4.22 -0.08
C GLU A 22 -6.16 2.71 0.00
N ALA A 23 -5.95 2.13 1.19
CA ALA A 23 -6.23 0.72 1.48
C ALA A 23 -7.22 0.59 2.63
N ASP A 24 -8.13 -0.37 2.49
CA ASP A 24 -9.00 -0.89 3.54
C ASP A 24 -8.53 -2.29 3.92
N VAL A 25 -8.47 -2.58 5.22
CA VAL A 25 -8.22 -3.92 5.77
C VAL A 25 -9.40 -4.31 6.64
N LEU A 26 -10.06 -5.42 6.30
CA LEU A 26 -11.21 -5.96 7.02
C LEU A 26 -10.78 -7.14 7.87
N LEU A 27 -11.18 -7.15 9.14
CA LEU A 27 -10.93 -8.25 10.07
C LEU A 27 -12.17 -9.14 10.18
N GLU A 28 -11.96 -10.39 10.61
CA GLU A 28 -13.05 -11.34 10.87
C GLU A 28 -14.06 -10.83 11.92
N SER A 29 -13.61 -9.95 12.82
CA SER A 29 -14.49 -9.25 13.77
C SER A 29 -15.48 -8.27 13.12
N GLY A 30 -15.32 -7.94 11.83
CA GLY A 30 -16.05 -6.89 11.13
C GLY A 30 -15.47 -5.49 11.31
N VAL A 31 -14.40 -5.33 12.11
CA VAL A 31 -13.65 -4.08 12.19
C VAL A 31 -12.90 -3.85 10.89
N MET A 32 -12.93 -2.62 10.39
CA MET A 32 -12.21 -2.20 9.20
C MET A 32 -11.32 -1.00 9.52
N GLY A 33 -10.04 -1.10 9.21
CA GLY A 33 -9.12 0.02 9.18
C GLY A 33 -8.96 0.56 7.76
N ARG A 34 -8.72 1.86 7.64
CA ARG A 34 -8.53 2.56 6.37
C ARG A 34 -7.39 3.56 6.50
N ALA A 35 -6.47 3.53 5.56
CA ALA A 35 -5.39 4.50 5.48
C ALA A 35 -5.11 4.92 4.04
N ALA A 36 -4.84 6.21 3.86
CA ALA A 36 -4.33 6.78 2.63
C ALA A 36 -2.91 7.29 2.85
N VAL A 37 -2.03 7.07 1.88
CA VAL A 37 -0.62 7.44 2.02
C VAL A 37 -0.38 8.83 1.44
N PRO A 38 0.32 9.74 2.16
CA PRO A 38 0.70 11.02 1.59
C PRO A 38 1.74 10.84 0.47
N SER A 39 1.61 11.61 -0.60
CA SER A 39 2.65 11.69 -1.62
C SER A 39 3.68 12.77 -1.26
N GLY A 40 4.94 12.37 -1.10
CA GLY A 40 6.05 13.29 -0.93
C GLY A 40 6.35 14.08 -2.21
N ALA A 41 6.86 15.31 -2.06
CA ALA A 41 7.51 16.03 -3.16
C ALA A 41 9.02 15.70 -3.27
N SER A 42 9.58 15.05 -2.26
CA SER A 42 11.00 14.74 -2.18
C SER A 42 11.38 13.68 -3.22
N THR A 43 12.51 13.90 -3.88
CA THR A 43 13.14 12.96 -4.83
C THR A 43 14.45 12.42 -4.25
N GLY A 44 14.55 12.32 -2.92
CA GLY A 44 15.75 11.86 -2.25
C GLY A 44 16.14 10.46 -2.74
N SER A 45 17.35 10.30 -3.27
CA SER A 45 17.80 9.04 -3.88
C SER A 45 17.99 7.88 -2.87
N ARG A 46 17.82 8.15 -1.57
CA ARG A 46 17.93 7.19 -0.47
C ARG A 46 16.60 6.96 0.25
N GLU A 47 15.52 7.55 -0.24
CA GLU A 47 14.19 7.37 0.35
C GLU A 47 13.55 6.07 -0.16
N ALA A 48 12.55 5.58 0.57
CA ALA A 48 11.70 4.51 0.05
C ALA A 48 10.92 5.01 -1.17
N ILE A 49 10.79 4.16 -2.19
CA ILE A 49 10.31 4.58 -3.51
C ILE A 49 8.80 4.49 -3.58
N GLU A 50 8.14 5.62 -3.78
CA GLU A 50 6.73 5.66 -4.20
C GLU A 50 6.60 5.13 -5.63
N LEU A 51 5.74 4.12 -5.83
CA LEU A 51 5.50 3.56 -7.16
C LEU A 51 4.44 4.38 -7.90
N ARG A 52 4.82 4.87 -9.08
CA ARG A 52 3.98 5.64 -10.01
C ARG A 52 3.87 4.91 -11.35
N ASP A 53 2.76 5.13 -12.06
CA ASP A 53 2.46 4.43 -13.31
C ASP A 53 3.39 4.85 -14.45
N GLY A 54 3.76 6.14 -14.51
CA GLY A 54 4.55 6.73 -15.59
C GLY A 54 3.78 7.00 -16.88
N ASP A 55 2.47 6.75 -16.92
CA ASP A 55 1.62 7.03 -18.08
C ASP A 55 1.30 8.53 -18.19
N ALA A 56 1.98 9.24 -19.11
CA ALA A 56 1.78 10.66 -19.34
C ALA A 56 0.32 11.05 -19.68
N LYS A 57 -0.51 10.12 -20.18
CA LYS A 57 -1.92 10.38 -20.49
C LYS A 57 -2.81 10.40 -19.24
N ARG A 58 -2.37 9.82 -18.12
CA ARG A 58 -3.11 9.78 -16.85
C ARG A 58 -2.36 10.58 -15.79
N TYR A 59 -2.97 11.67 -15.34
CA TYR A 59 -2.41 12.53 -14.29
C TYR A 59 -0.94 12.93 -14.55
N LEU A 60 -0.55 13.15 -15.81
CA LEU A 60 0.81 13.51 -16.21
C LEU A 60 1.88 12.49 -15.74
N GLY A 61 1.56 11.19 -15.76
CA GLY A 61 2.46 10.13 -15.31
C GLY A 61 2.37 9.80 -13.82
N LYS A 62 1.53 10.52 -13.07
CA LYS A 62 1.42 10.39 -11.62
C LYS A 62 0.36 9.39 -11.14
N GLY A 63 -0.25 8.62 -12.03
CA GLY A 63 -1.14 7.52 -11.64
C GLY A 63 -0.46 6.54 -10.67
N VAL A 64 -1.25 5.81 -9.89
CA VAL A 64 -0.76 4.81 -8.91
C VAL A 64 -1.45 3.45 -9.07
N LEU A 65 -1.99 3.15 -10.26
CA LEU A 65 -2.73 1.90 -10.47
C LEU A 65 -1.88 0.66 -10.28
N LYS A 66 -0.58 0.68 -10.61
CA LYS A 66 0.31 -0.45 -10.35
C LYS A 66 0.44 -0.74 -8.85
N ALA A 67 0.56 0.30 -8.03
CA ALA A 67 0.62 0.16 -6.57
C ALA A 67 -0.70 -0.38 -6.02
N VAL A 68 -1.84 0.10 -6.54
CA VAL A 68 -3.18 -0.43 -6.19
C VAL A 68 -3.33 -1.89 -6.59
N GLU A 69 -2.84 -2.28 -7.76
CA GLU A 69 -2.85 -3.67 -8.24
C GLU A 69 -2.01 -4.58 -7.35
N HIS A 70 -0.80 -4.16 -6.95
CA HIS A 70 0.02 -4.93 -6.01
C HIS A 70 -0.68 -5.14 -4.66
N VAL A 71 -1.40 -4.12 -4.14
CA VAL A 71 -2.19 -4.28 -2.91
C VAL A 71 -3.30 -5.30 -3.08
N ASN A 72 -4.09 -5.17 -4.16
CA ASN A 72 -5.25 -6.02 -4.43
C ASN A 72 -4.90 -7.46 -4.85
N THR A 73 -3.62 -7.76 -5.10
CA THR A 73 -3.15 -9.08 -5.54
C THR A 73 -2.14 -9.63 -4.54
N GLU A 74 -0.84 -9.54 -4.84
CA GLU A 74 0.21 -10.22 -4.10
C GLU A 74 0.29 -9.83 -2.61
N VAL A 75 0.00 -8.57 -2.26
CA VAL A 75 0.01 -8.14 -0.85
C VAL A 75 -1.18 -8.71 -0.11
N SER A 76 -2.39 -8.64 -0.68
CA SER A 76 -3.59 -9.22 -0.09
C SER A 76 -3.42 -10.73 0.13
N GLU A 77 -2.94 -11.45 -0.89
CA GLU A 77 -2.66 -12.89 -0.81
C GLU A 77 -1.65 -13.24 0.28
N ALA A 78 -0.64 -12.38 0.50
CA ALA A 78 0.40 -12.63 1.49
C ALA A 78 -0.04 -12.41 2.94
N ILE A 79 -1.05 -11.57 3.20
CA ILE A 79 -1.43 -11.17 4.57
C ILE A 79 -2.81 -11.63 5.02
N ILE A 80 -3.67 -12.11 4.11
CA ILE A 80 -4.94 -12.72 4.50
C ILE A 80 -4.69 -13.87 5.48
N GLY A 81 -5.48 -13.91 6.55
CA GLY A 81 -5.38 -14.89 7.63
C GLY A 81 -4.41 -14.51 8.74
N LEU A 82 -3.50 -13.55 8.53
CA LEU A 82 -2.60 -13.06 9.58
C LEU A 82 -3.37 -12.29 10.65
N ASP A 83 -2.86 -12.30 11.88
CA ASP A 83 -3.43 -11.56 13.00
C ASP A 83 -3.00 -10.08 12.92
N ALA A 84 -3.97 -9.17 12.78
CA ALA A 84 -3.72 -7.73 12.72
C ALA A 84 -3.02 -7.15 13.96
N SER A 85 -3.07 -7.86 15.11
CA SER A 85 -2.35 -7.42 16.32
C SER A 85 -0.82 -7.64 16.23
N GLU A 86 -0.36 -8.47 15.30
CA GLU A 86 1.05 -8.80 15.07
C GLU A 86 1.69 -7.86 14.03
N GLN A 87 1.61 -6.54 14.26
CA GLN A 87 2.07 -5.50 13.33
C GLN A 87 3.47 -5.75 12.77
N ALA A 88 4.43 -6.10 13.63
CA ALA A 88 5.82 -6.33 13.23
C ALA A 88 5.97 -7.54 12.29
N PHE A 89 5.11 -8.55 12.44
CA PHE A 89 5.10 -9.72 11.56
C PHE A 89 4.49 -9.40 10.20
N ILE A 90 3.42 -8.60 10.17
CA ILE A 90 2.82 -8.12 8.92
C ILE A 90 3.81 -7.24 8.16
N ASP A 91 4.41 -6.25 8.82
CA ASP A 91 5.38 -5.36 8.19
C ASP A 91 6.59 -6.14 7.66
N LYS A 92 7.05 -7.16 8.39
CA LYS A 92 8.11 -8.04 7.93
C LYS A 92 7.68 -8.86 6.70
N THR A 93 6.47 -9.41 6.70
CA THR A 93 5.91 -10.13 5.54
C THR A 93 5.88 -9.22 4.31
N LEU A 94 5.48 -7.95 4.46
CA LEU A 94 5.48 -6.99 3.36
C LEU A 94 6.91 -6.67 2.87
N LEU A 95 7.87 -6.49 3.78
CA LEU A 95 9.28 -6.25 3.43
C LEU A 95 9.90 -7.43 2.70
N ASP A 96 9.69 -8.64 3.23
CA ASP A 96 10.21 -9.88 2.65
C ASP A 96 9.56 -10.16 1.28
N LEU A 97 8.25 -9.85 1.13
CA LEU A 97 7.54 -9.94 -0.14
C LEU A 97 8.13 -8.97 -1.17
N ASP A 98 8.35 -7.69 -0.81
CA ASP A 98 8.97 -6.72 -1.74
C ASP A 98 10.37 -7.15 -2.16
N GLY A 99 11.20 -7.57 -1.20
CA GLY A 99 12.55 -8.10 -1.44
C GLY A 99 13.59 -7.05 -1.86
N THR A 100 13.25 -5.76 -1.88
CA THR A 100 14.19 -4.67 -2.18
C THR A 100 14.45 -3.80 -0.96
N GLU A 101 15.66 -3.23 -0.85
CA GLU A 101 16.02 -2.38 0.30
C GLU A 101 15.16 -1.11 0.40
N ASN A 102 14.69 -0.61 -0.75
CA ASN A 102 14.01 0.67 -0.88
C ASN A 102 12.52 0.56 -1.26
N LYS A 103 11.93 -0.64 -1.16
CA LYS A 103 10.49 -0.87 -1.43
C LYS A 103 10.08 -0.54 -2.87
N SER A 104 11.00 -0.71 -3.83
CA SER A 104 10.81 -0.27 -5.22
C SER A 104 10.01 -1.25 -6.08
N ARG A 105 9.82 -2.49 -5.64
CA ARG A 105 9.07 -3.49 -6.38
C ARG A 105 7.57 -3.32 -6.17
N LEU A 106 7.12 -3.37 -4.92
CA LEU A 106 5.71 -3.18 -4.53
C LEU A 106 5.31 -1.70 -4.54
N GLY A 107 6.25 -0.84 -4.17
CA GLY A 107 6.02 0.57 -3.89
C GLY A 107 5.83 0.81 -2.39
N ALA A 108 6.61 1.76 -1.85
CA ALA A 108 6.50 2.17 -0.46
C ALA A 108 5.10 2.67 -0.10
N ASN A 109 4.39 3.28 -1.06
CA ASN A 109 3.00 3.71 -0.93
C ASN A 109 2.01 2.56 -0.81
N ALA A 110 2.20 1.46 -1.54
CA ALA A 110 1.38 0.25 -1.39
C ALA A 110 1.56 -0.36 0.01
N MET A 111 2.82 -0.58 0.40
CA MET A 111 3.15 -1.23 1.68
C MET A 111 2.70 -0.39 2.87
N LEU A 112 2.94 0.93 2.85
CA LEU A 112 2.56 1.81 3.95
C LEU A 112 1.03 1.96 4.08
N ALA A 113 0.29 1.95 2.97
CA ALA A 113 -1.17 2.04 3.01
C ALA A 113 -1.76 0.85 3.78
N VAL A 114 -1.26 -0.35 3.50
CA VAL A 114 -1.68 -1.57 4.18
C VAL A 114 -1.19 -1.59 5.63
N SER A 115 0.10 -1.31 5.87
CA SER A 115 0.70 -1.27 7.21
C SER A 115 -0.05 -0.37 8.18
N MET A 116 -0.56 0.78 7.71
CA MET A 116 -1.32 1.74 8.53
C MET A 116 -2.82 1.42 8.64
N ALA A 117 -3.36 0.61 7.72
CA ALA A 117 -4.77 0.22 7.72
C ALA A 117 -5.03 -1.02 8.58
N VAL A 118 -4.00 -1.82 8.86
CA VAL A 118 -3.98 -2.87 9.88
C VAL A 118 -4.05 -2.25 11.28
#